data_AF-D5PFU8-F1
#
_entry.id   AF-D5PFU8-F1
#
_cell.length_a   1.000
_cell.length_b   1.000
_cell.length_c   1.000
_cell.angle_alpha   90.00
_cell.angle_beta   90.00
_cell.angle_gamma   90.00
#
_symmetry.space_group_name_H-M   'P 1'
#
loop_
_entity.id
_entity.type
_entity.pdbx_description
1 polymer ?
#
loop_
_entity_poly.entity_id
_entity_poly.type
_entity_poly.pdbx_seq_one_letter_code
_entity_poly.pdbx_strand_id
1 'polypeptide(L)'
;MPAQRMAAVDAQFYWMSAKIPNDEFLLYAFDGEPADYAEVVDRLCRRADACPQLTLRVRDRGPLAYPQWVPAAVRPDRAVRHDLDDRSWAGCLAAIVALTADQLDARRMPWRLHVFPSVLGIPGVAGPGCVAVLQVAHALADGARASAMAAW
;
A
#
# COMPACT_ATOMS: atom_id res chain seq x y z
N MET A 1 -6.64 -13.94 -12.99
CA MET A 1 -5.65 -14.09 -14.08
C MET A 1 -4.81 -15.34 -13.87
N PRO A 2 -4.27 -16.01 -14.89
CA PRO A 2 -3.36 -17.14 -14.70
C PRO A 2 -2.02 -16.68 -14.11
N ALA A 3 -1.22 -17.62 -13.58
CA ALA A 3 0.12 -17.31 -13.10
C ALA A 3 1.00 -16.77 -14.24
N GLN A 4 1.63 -15.61 -14.03
CA GLN A 4 2.48 -14.94 -15.02
C GLN A 4 3.92 -14.87 -14.53
N ARG A 5 4.89 -15.17 -15.41
CA ARG A 5 6.32 -14.97 -15.08
C ARG A 5 6.57 -13.48 -14.85
N MET A 6 7.22 -13.15 -13.74
CA MET A 6 7.63 -11.80 -13.40
C MET A 6 8.61 -11.27 -14.46
N ALA A 7 8.49 -9.98 -14.81
CA ALA A 7 9.43 -9.33 -15.71
C ALA A 7 10.82 -9.24 -15.06
N ALA A 8 11.87 -9.10 -15.87
CA ALA A 8 13.25 -9.09 -15.35
C ALA A 8 13.49 -7.94 -14.35
N VAL A 9 12.96 -6.77 -14.66
CA VAL A 9 13.06 -5.56 -13.82
C VAL A 9 12.31 -5.75 -12.48
N ASP A 10 11.08 -6.23 -12.51
CA ASP A 10 10.29 -6.52 -11.31
C ASP A 10 11.00 -7.55 -10.41
N ALA A 11 11.59 -8.59 -11.01
CA ALA A 11 12.33 -9.63 -10.29
C ALA A 11 13.59 -9.10 -9.63
N GLN A 12 14.31 -8.18 -10.30
CA GLN A 12 15.44 -7.48 -9.71
C GLN A 12 15.02 -6.72 -8.45
N PHE A 13 13.95 -5.92 -8.52
CA PHE A 13 13.43 -5.20 -7.35
C PHE A 13 12.96 -6.14 -6.23
N TYR A 14 12.32 -7.26 -6.57
CA TYR A 14 11.91 -8.27 -5.59
C TYR A 14 13.12 -8.92 -4.90
N TRP A 15 14.17 -9.28 -5.63
CA TRP A 15 15.35 -9.90 -5.03
C TRP A 15 16.17 -8.91 -4.20
N MET A 16 16.26 -7.64 -4.64
CA MET A 16 16.95 -6.60 -3.89
C MET A 16 16.23 -6.26 -2.58
N SER A 17 14.89 -6.35 -2.52
CA SER A 17 14.12 -6.03 -1.32
C SER A 17 14.47 -6.89 -0.11
N ALA A 18 14.99 -8.10 -0.34
CA ALA A 18 15.51 -8.98 0.72
C ALA A 18 16.78 -8.44 1.41
N LYS A 19 17.42 -7.40 0.87
CA LYS A 19 18.65 -6.78 1.37
C LYS A 19 18.52 -5.29 1.61
N ILE A 20 17.78 -4.59 0.75
CA ILE A 20 17.59 -3.15 0.77
C ILE A 20 16.09 -2.88 0.78
N PRO A 21 15.52 -2.37 1.89
CA PRO A 21 14.15 -1.87 1.94
C PRO A 21 13.86 -0.98 0.73
N ASN A 22 12.80 -1.27 -0.01
CA ASN A 22 12.49 -0.57 -1.26
C ASN A 22 11.01 -0.33 -1.49
N ASP A 23 10.15 -0.50 -0.48
CA ASP A 23 8.74 -0.15 -0.61
C ASP A 23 8.56 1.35 -0.93
N GLU A 24 7.62 1.63 -1.83
CA GLU A 24 7.16 2.97 -2.17
C GLU A 24 5.99 3.37 -1.25
N PHE A 25 5.96 4.64 -0.82
CA PHE A 25 4.90 5.18 0.03
C PHE A 25 4.24 6.38 -0.66
N LEU A 26 2.98 6.23 -1.08
CA LEU A 26 2.20 7.28 -1.73
C LEU A 26 1.22 7.87 -0.73
N LEU A 27 1.38 9.17 -0.44
CA LEU A 27 0.58 9.89 0.55
C LEU A 27 -0.54 10.68 -0.13
N TYR A 28 -1.77 10.46 0.34
CA TYR A 28 -2.96 11.23 -0.04
C TYR A 28 -3.60 11.84 1.20
N ALA A 29 -3.96 13.12 1.12
CA ALA A 29 -4.66 13.83 2.18
C ALA A 29 -6.06 14.24 1.70
N PHE A 30 -7.05 14.04 2.56
CA PHE A 30 -8.46 14.32 2.30
C PHE A 30 -9.01 15.25 3.37
N ASP A 31 -9.86 16.19 2.95
CA ASP A 31 -10.65 17.02 3.85
C ASP A 31 -11.79 16.17 4.47
N GLY A 32 -11.90 16.20 5.80
CA GLY A 32 -12.85 15.42 6.56
C GLY A 32 -12.38 14.03 6.99
N GLU A 33 -13.15 13.45 7.91
CA GLU A 33 -12.90 12.15 8.53
C GLU A 33 -13.86 11.09 7.93
N PRO A 34 -13.44 9.82 7.81
CA PRO A 34 -14.34 8.76 7.40
C PRO A 34 -15.43 8.55 8.46
N ALA A 35 -16.70 8.70 8.06
CA ALA A 35 -17.84 8.54 8.95
C ALA A 35 -17.97 7.10 9.51
N ASP A 36 -17.71 6.10 8.66
CA ASP A 36 -17.62 4.69 9.04
C ASP A 36 -16.36 4.09 8.41
N TYR A 37 -15.39 3.73 9.26
CA TYR A 37 -14.15 3.12 8.81
C TYR A 37 -14.35 1.73 8.19
N ALA A 38 -15.25 0.92 8.75
CA ALA A 38 -15.50 -0.44 8.25
C ALA A 38 -16.12 -0.38 6.85
N GLU A 39 -17.07 0.53 6.62
CA GLU A 39 -17.64 0.75 5.29
C GLU A 39 -16.58 1.21 4.27
N VAL A 40 -15.67 2.11 4.68
CA VAL A 40 -14.57 2.58 3.84
C VAL A 40 -13.63 1.42 3.46
N VAL A 41 -13.27 0.56 4.42
CA VAL A 41 -12.43 -0.63 4.15
C VAL A 41 -13.13 -1.60 3.21
N ASP A 42 -14.42 -1.89 3.43
CA ASP A 42 -15.19 -2.76 2.54
C ASP A 42 -15.25 -2.21 1.11
N ARG A 43 -15.48 -0.90 0.96
CA ARG A 43 -15.50 -0.24 -0.35
C ARG A 43 -14.12 -0.29 -1.01
N LEU A 44 -13.06 -0.08 -0.24
CA LEU A 44 -11.69 -0.18 -0.72
C LEU A 44 -11.37 -1.59 -1.21
N CYS A 45 -11.69 -2.62 -0.43
CA CYS A 45 -11.46 -4.01 -0.82
C CYS A 45 -12.20 -4.34 -2.13
N ARG A 46 -13.47 -3.93 -2.25
CA ARG A 46 -14.24 -4.11 -3.50
C ARG A 46 -13.60 -3.43 -4.71
N ARG A 47 -13.11 -2.19 -4.57
CA ARG A 47 -12.43 -1.48 -5.67
C ARG A 47 -11.10 -2.13 -6.03
N ALA A 48 -10.33 -2.53 -5.03
CA ALA A 48 -9.07 -3.21 -5.23
C ALA A 48 -9.24 -4.57 -5.91
N ASP A 49 -10.30 -5.33 -5.57
CA ASP A 49 -10.64 -6.58 -6.25
C ASP A 49 -11.00 -6.36 -7.73
N ALA A 50 -11.55 -5.20 -8.08
CA ALA A 50 -11.82 -4.82 -9.48
C ALA A 50 -10.56 -4.38 -10.24
N CYS A 51 -9.41 -4.22 -9.57
CA CYS A 51 -8.12 -3.89 -10.18
C CYS A 51 -7.23 -5.15 -10.25
N PRO A 52 -7.02 -5.74 -11.44
CA PRO A 52 -6.21 -6.96 -11.56
C PRO A 52 -4.79 -6.82 -11.00
N GLN A 53 -4.21 -5.63 -11.03
CA GLN A 53 -2.87 -5.35 -10.52
C GLN A 53 -2.81 -5.40 -8.99
N LEU A 54 -3.91 -5.09 -8.29
CA LEU A 54 -4.00 -5.14 -6.82
C LEU A 54 -4.35 -6.55 -6.31
N THR A 55 -4.80 -7.46 -7.17
CA THR A 55 -5.17 -8.85 -6.84
C THR A 55 -4.06 -9.85 -7.11
N LEU A 56 -2.80 -9.42 -6.99
CA LEU A 56 -1.61 -10.25 -7.23
C LEU A 56 -0.76 -10.40 -5.96
N ARG A 57 0.05 -11.47 -5.94
CA ARG A 57 1.16 -11.67 -5.01
C ARG A 57 2.29 -12.43 -5.70
N VAL A 58 3.47 -12.41 -5.10
CA VAL A 58 4.62 -13.17 -5.59
C VAL A 58 4.50 -14.65 -5.21
N ARG A 59 4.73 -15.53 -6.17
CA ARG A 59 5.07 -16.94 -5.96
C ARG A 59 6.54 -17.11 -6.28
N ASP A 60 7.35 -17.27 -5.24
CA ASP A 60 8.75 -17.67 -5.38
C ASP A 60 8.82 -19.13 -5.83
N ARG A 61 9.77 -19.43 -6.73
CA ARG A 61 9.98 -20.76 -7.30
C ARG A 61 11.37 -21.31 -7.02
N GLY A 62 12.13 -20.64 -6.16
CA GLY A 62 13.51 -20.99 -5.83
C GLY A 62 14.52 -20.32 -6.77
N PRO A 63 15.83 -20.52 -6.51
CA PRO A 63 16.91 -19.72 -7.08
C PRO A 63 17.15 -19.93 -8.58
N LEU A 64 16.63 -21.02 -9.15
CA LEU A 64 16.85 -21.40 -10.56
C LEU A 64 15.69 -20.97 -11.47
N ALA A 65 14.71 -20.24 -10.95
CA ALA A 65 13.53 -19.84 -11.69
C ALA A 65 13.13 -18.40 -11.36
N TYR A 66 12.59 -17.70 -12.36
CA TYR A 66 11.96 -16.41 -12.11
C TYR A 66 10.72 -16.57 -11.22
N PRO A 67 10.48 -15.62 -10.29
CA PRO A 67 9.23 -15.54 -9.56
C PRO A 67 8.05 -15.37 -10.50
N GLN A 68 6.85 -15.60 -9.99
CA GLN A 68 5.62 -15.42 -10.73
C GLN A 68 4.64 -14.50 -9.99
N TRP A 69 3.93 -13.69 -10.74
CA TRP A 69 2.71 -13.06 -10.27
C TRP A 69 1.59 -14.10 -10.30
N VAL A 70 0.93 -14.30 -9.17
CA VAL A 70 -0.23 -15.19 -9.04
C VAL A 70 -1.39 -14.45 -8.40
N PRO A 71 -2.65 -14.83 -8.70
CA PRO A 71 -3.80 -14.25 -8.04
C PRO A 71 -3.74 -14.35 -6.52
N ALA A 72 -4.25 -13.31 -5.88
CA ALA A 72 -4.46 -13.21 -4.45
C ALA A 72 -5.75 -12.43 -4.21
N ALA A 73 -6.60 -12.93 -3.31
CA ALA A 73 -7.76 -12.18 -2.87
C ALA A 73 -7.31 -10.94 -2.07
N VAL A 74 -7.98 -9.80 -2.28
CA VAL A 74 -7.84 -8.66 -1.38
C VAL A 74 -8.60 -9.01 -0.11
N ARG A 75 -7.95 -8.79 1.03
CA ARG A 75 -8.52 -9.06 2.34
C ARG A 75 -8.56 -7.77 3.16
N PRO A 76 -9.46 -7.63 4.14
CA PRO A 76 -9.55 -6.42 4.96
C PRO A 76 -8.25 -6.05 5.68
N ASP A 77 -7.36 -7.02 5.97
CA ASP A 77 -6.03 -6.78 6.56
C ASP A 77 -5.06 -6.02 5.63
N ARG A 78 -5.49 -5.67 4.41
CA ARG A 78 -4.81 -4.74 3.52
C ARG A 78 -5.02 -3.28 3.89
N ALA A 79 -6.01 -2.96 4.72
CA ALA A 79 -6.21 -1.62 5.27
C ALA A 79 -5.90 -1.65 6.78
N VAL A 80 -5.01 -0.76 7.22
CA VAL A 80 -4.63 -0.63 8.63
C VAL A 80 -4.98 0.78 9.10
N ARG A 81 -5.76 0.85 10.17
CA ARG A 81 -6.06 2.11 10.85
C ARG A 81 -4.96 2.42 11.85
N HIS A 82 -4.53 3.67 11.86
CA HIS A 82 -3.60 4.21 12.85
C HIS A 82 -4.28 5.34 13.60
N ASP A 83 -4.50 5.12 14.89
CA ASP A 83 -4.94 6.17 15.80
C ASP A 83 -3.68 6.82 16.41
N LEU A 84 -3.49 8.11 16.15
CA LEU A 84 -2.30 8.84 16.58
C LEU A 84 -2.50 9.48 17.96
N ASP A 85 -1.50 9.31 18.83
CA ASP A 85 -1.43 10.06 20.09
C ASP A 85 -1.22 11.56 19.82
N ASP A 86 -0.27 11.89 18.93
CA ASP A 86 -0.11 13.22 18.36
C ASP A 86 -0.85 13.32 17.02
N ARG A 87 -2.04 13.90 17.07
CA ARG A 87 -2.89 14.10 15.89
C ARG A 87 -2.43 15.23 14.97
N SER A 88 -1.33 15.92 15.28
CA SER A 88 -0.82 16.98 14.41
C SER A 88 -0.34 16.42 13.06
N TRP A 89 -0.28 17.30 12.05
CA TRP A 89 0.32 16.96 10.76
C TRP A 89 1.76 16.45 10.90
N ALA A 90 2.54 17.05 11.81
CA ALA A 90 3.91 16.60 12.09
C ALA A 90 3.93 15.20 12.73
N GLY A 91 3.04 14.92 13.70
CA GLY A 91 2.87 13.60 14.29
C GLY A 91 2.48 12.54 13.26
N CYS A 92 1.59 12.89 12.34
CA CYS A 92 1.23 12.02 11.21
C CYS A 92 2.42 11.72 10.31
N LEU A 93 3.20 12.73 9.90
CA LEU A 93 4.39 12.53 9.08
C LEU A 93 5.45 11.68 9.80
N ALA A 94 5.64 11.89 11.11
CA ALA A 94 6.55 11.07 11.91
C ALA A 94 6.11 9.60 11.95
N ALA A 95 4.80 9.34 12.11
CA ALA A 95 4.25 7.98 12.06
C ALA A 95 4.45 7.34 10.67
N ILE A 96 4.29 8.10 9.58
CA ILE A 96 4.52 7.62 8.21
C ILE A 96 5.99 7.26 7.99
N VAL A 97 6.93 8.08 8.49
CA VAL A 97 8.36 7.76 8.44
C VAL A 97 8.65 6.46 9.20
N ALA A 98 8.00 6.23 10.35
CA ALA A 98 8.19 5.00 11.11
C ALA A 98 7.72 3.75 10.34
N LEU A 99 6.72 3.85 9.46
CA LEU A 99 6.27 2.73 8.61
C LEU A 99 7.38 2.21 7.68
N THR A 100 8.38 3.03 7.34
CA THR A 100 9.48 2.60 6.47
C THR A 100 10.34 1.48 7.08
N ALA A 101 10.29 1.29 8.40
CA ALA A 101 10.94 0.16 9.08
C ALA A 101 10.22 -1.18 8.81
N ASP A 102 8.92 -1.14 8.49
CA ASP A 102 8.06 -2.32 8.34
C ASP A 102 7.78 -2.62 6.86
N GLN A 103 8.74 -3.27 6.20
CA GLN A 103 8.63 -3.64 4.78
C GLN A 103 7.61 -4.76 4.53
N LEU A 104 7.00 -4.75 3.34
CA LEU A 104 6.04 -5.74 2.89
C LEU A 104 6.71 -7.08 2.52
N ASP A 105 6.06 -8.19 2.87
CA ASP A 105 6.35 -9.48 2.23
C ASP A 105 5.48 -9.61 0.97
N ALA A 106 6.05 -9.32 -0.20
CA ALA A 106 5.36 -9.38 -1.50
C ALA A 106 4.76 -10.77 -1.83
N ARG A 107 5.20 -11.84 -1.15
CA ARG A 107 4.62 -13.19 -1.29
C ARG A 107 3.27 -13.33 -0.59
N ARG A 108 3.01 -12.46 0.39
CA ARG A 108 1.76 -12.37 1.15
C ARG A 108 0.92 -11.18 0.70
N MET A 109 1.52 -10.00 0.72
CA MET A 109 0.87 -8.73 0.43
C MET A 109 1.82 -7.74 -0.26
N PRO A 110 1.77 -7.58 -1.60
CA PRO A 110 2.66 -6.63 -2.28
C PRO A 110 2.21 -5.17 -2.16
N TRP A 111 1.13 -4.89 -1.43
CA TRP A 111 0.68 -3.54 -1.10
C TRP A 111 -0.18 -3.57 0.17
N ARG A 112 -0.25 -2.43 0.86
CA ARG A 112 -1.09 -2.16 2.04
C ARG A 112 -1.48 -0.68 2.07
N LEU A 113 -2.71 -0.37 2.48
CA LEU A 113 -3.13 0.99 2.78
C LEU A 113 -3.07 1.25 4.28
N HIS A 114 -2.44 2.33 4.67
CA HIS A 114 -2.45 2.87 6.03
C HIS A 114 -3.37 4.09 6.07
N VAL A 115 -4.25 4.15 7.06
CA VAL A 115 -5.25 5.20 7.19
C VAL A 115 -5.12 5.88 8.55
N PHE A 116 -4.94 7.19 8.53
CA PHE A 116 -4.87 8.07 9.68
C PHE A 116 -6.11 8.97 9.64
N PRO A 117 -7.22 8.60 10.30
CA PRO A 117 -8.54 9.18 10.04
C PRO A 117 -8.74 10.60 10.58
N SER A 118 -7.89 11.06 11.50
CA SER A 118 -8.19 12.18 12.40
C SER A 118 -7.01 13.15 12.57
N VAL A 119 -6.38 13.56 11.47
CA VAL A 119 -5.16 14.40 11.46
C VAL A 119 -5.52 15.88 11.39
N LEU A 120 -4.87 16.69 12.23
CA LEU A 120 -5.08 18.13 12.36
C LEU A 120 -3.97 18.92 11.68
N GLY A 121 -4.30 20.07 11.10
CA GLY A 121 -3.33 20.98 10.50
C GLY A 121 -2.73 20.49 9.17
N ILE A 122 -3.44 19.61 8.47
CA ILE A 122 -3.10 19.22 7.10
C ILE A 122 -3.11 20.48 6.21
N PRO A 123 -2.07 20.73 5.39
CA PRO A 123 -2.05 21.88 4.48
C PRO A 123 -3.28 21.92 3.56
N GLY A 124 -4.01 23.04 3.58
CA GLY A 124 -5.20 23.24 2.74
C GLY A 124 -6.51 22.66 3.31
N VAL A 125 -6.48 22.05 4.50
CA VAL A 125 -7.66 21.51 5.20
C VAL A 125 -7.95 22.36 6.43
N ALA A 126 -9.20 22.82 6.59
CA ALA A 126 -9.57 23.73 7.67
C ALA A 126 -9.84 23.01 9.01
N GLY A 127 -10.27 21.75 8.96
CA GLY A 127 -10.62 20.93 10.12
C GLY A 127 -9.75 19.67 10.24
N PRO A 128 -10.23 18.67 11.00
CA PRO A 128 -9.68 17.32 10.94
C PRO A 128 -9.83 16.75 9.53
N GLY A 129 -8.77 16.12 9.05
CA GLY A 129 -8.77 15.40 7.78
C GLY A 129 -8.22 13.99 7.93
N CYS A 130 -8.31 13.24 6.84
CA CYS A 130 -7.85 11.87 6.74
C CYS A 130 -6.61 11.79 5.85
N VAL A 131 -5.59 11.07 6.30
CA VAL A 131 -4.40 10.77 5.50
C VAL A 131 -4.39 9.29 5.17
N ALA A 132 -4.30 8.96 3.89
CA ALA A 132 -4.14 7.60 3.42
C ALA A 132 -2.75 7.43 2.78
N VAL A 133 -2.02 6.41 3.20
CA VAL A 133 -0.70 6.08 2.66
C VAL A 133 -0.74 4.70 2.04
N LEU A 134 -0.55 4.63 0.73
CA LEU A 134 -0.41 3.36 0.02
C LEU A 134 1.07 2.96 0.04
N GLN A 135 1.39 1.92 0.81
CA GLN A 135 2.67 1.23 0.77
C GLN A 135 2.63 0.16 -0.32
N VAL A 136 3.60 0.15 -1.23
CA VAL A 136 3.67 -0.78 -2.36
C VAL A 136 5.08 -1.34 -2.50
N ALA A 137 5.19 -2.66 -2.67
CA ALA A 137 6.47 -3.26 -3.01
C ALA A 137 6.90 -2.81 -4.41
N HIS A 138 8.12 -2.30 -4.56
CA HIS A 138 8.62 -1.73 -5.83
C HIS A 138 8.57 -2.70 -7.01
N ALA A 139 8.60 -4.00 -6.74
CA ALA A 139 8.43 -5.04 -7.76
C ALA A 139 7.03 -5.00 -8.40
N LEU A 140 6.00 -4.57 -7.68
CA LEU A 140 4.62 -4.51 -8.18
C LEU A 140 4.41 -3.34 -9.12
N ALA A 141 4.95 -2.17 -8.76
CA ALA A 141 4.77 -0.93 -9.50
C ALA A 141 5.91 0.04 -9.18
N ASP A 142 6.24 0.87 -10.17
CA ASP A 142 6.93 2.14 -9.94
C ASP A 142 5.92 3.22 -9.50
N GLY A 143 6.42 4.36 -9.03
CA GLY A 143 5.55 5.44 -8.53
C GLY A 143 4.45 5.91 -9.50
N ALA A 144 4.70 5.89 -10.82
CA ALA A 144 3.70 6.29 -11.81
C ALA A 144 2.58 5.25 -11.91
N ARG A 145 2.96 3.97 -12.01
CA ARG A 145 2.00 2.85 -12.04
C ARG A 145 1.26 2.71 -10.71
N ALA A 146 1.94 2.91 -9.57
CA ALA A 146 1.34 2.86 -8.25
C ALA A 146 0.30 3.97 -8.07
N SER A 147 0.59 5.19 -8.55
CA SER A 147 -0.34 6.31 -8.52
C SER A 147 -1.58 6.06 -9.39
N ALA A 148 -1.38 5.49 -10.59
CA ALA A 148 -2.50 5.12 -11.47
C ALA A 148 -3.38 4.02 -10.84
N MET A 149 -2.77 3.05 -10.16
CA MET A 149 -3.51 2.02 -9.41
C MET A 149 -4.27 2.59 -8.22
N ALA A 150 -3.70 3.57 -7.50
CA ALA A 150 -4.35 4.23 -6.37
C ALA A 150 -5.57 5.07 -6.78
N ALA A 151 -5.61 5.55 -8.03
CA ALA A 151 -6.71 6.33 -8.58
C ALA A 151 -7.90 5.48 -9.10
N TRP A 152 -7.78 4.15 -9.12
CA TRP A 152 -8.79 3.21 -9.64
C TRP A 152 -10.06 3.14 -8.79
#